data_AF-A0A351PSJ5-F1
#
_entry.id   AF-A0A351PSJ5-F1
#
_cell.length_a   1.000
_cell.length_b   1.000
_cell.length_c   1.000
_cell.angle_alpha   90.00
_cell.angle_beta   90.00
_cell.angle_gamma   90.00
#
_symmetry.space_group_name_H-M   'P 1'
#
loop_
_entity.id
_entity.type
_entity.pdbx_description
1 polymer ?
#
loop_
_entity_poly.entity_id
_entity_poly.type
_entity_poly.pdbx_seq_one_letter_code
_entity_poly.pdbx_strand_id
1 'polypeptide(L)' 'MVMAKKKEEKAESLTYEEKVEKLKDMISKLQSDKLPLREAVGIYKDGMDIYMECREELESAKEDIERAEDSFKE' A
#
# COMPACT_ATOMS: atom_id res chain seq x y z
N MET A 1 -14.83 -19.49 20.88
CA MET A 1 -14.34 -18.13 21.21
C MET A 1 -12.82 -18.18 21.20
N VAL A 2 -12.19 -17.03 21.05
CA VAL A 2 -10.74 -16.79 21.12
C VAL A 2 -9.96 -17.07 19.83
N MET A 3 -9.91 -16.07 18.95
CA MET A 3 -8.63 -15.64 18.36
C MET A 3 -8.62 -14.12 18.25
N ALA A 4 -8.44 -13.47 19.40
CA ALA A 4 -7.90 -12.12 19.45
C ALA A 4 -6.36 -12.25 19.42
N LYS A 5 -5.74 -11.87 18.30
CA LYS A 5 -4.30 -11.63 18.18
C LYS A 5 -4.16 -10.19 17.67
N LYS A 6 -4.26 -9.23 18.59
CA LYS A 6 -3.14 -8.63 19.35
C LYS A 6 -2.26 -7.79 18.43
N LYS A 7 -2.67 -6.52 18.37
CA LYS A 7 -1.93 -5.30 18.11
C LYS A 7 -0.48 -5.40 18.60
N GLU A 8 0.47 -5.31 17.67
CA GLU A 8 1.85 -4.94 17.95
C GLU A 8 2.13 -3.63 17.21
N GLU A 9 2.25 -2.56 17.99
CA GLU A 9 2.77 -1.27 17.57
C GLU A 9 4.29 -1.41 17.48
N LYS A 10 4.79 -1.54 16.26
CA LYS A 10 6.16 -1.23 15.90
C LYS A 10 6.05 -0.44 14.61
N ALA A 11 6.62 0.76 14.58
CA ALA A 11 6.70 1.60 13.39
C ALA A 11 7.69 0.99 12.39
N GLU A 12 7.43 -0.24 11.96
CA GLU A 12 8.00 -0.83 10.77
C GLU A 12 7.11 -0.35 9.62
N SER A 13 7.73 0.37 8.69
CA SER A 13 7.14 0.66 7.38
C SER A 13 6.59 -0.64 6.81
N LEU A 14 5.32 -0.63 6.41
CA LEU A 14 4.68 -1.79 5.77
C LEU A 14 5.53 -2.25 4.58
N THR A 15 5.61 -3.56 4.38
CA THR A 15 6.20 -4.09 3.15
C THR A 15 5.33 -3.75 1.94
N TYR A 16 5.92 -3.78 0.74
CA TYR A 16 5.18 -3.55 -0.51
C TYR A 16 3.94 -4.44 -0.63
N GLU A 17 4.09 -5.74 -0.36
CA GLU A 17 3.01 -6.71 -0.45
C GLU A 17 1.88 -6.40 0.54
N GLU A 18 2.21 -5.99 1.77
CA GLU A 18 1.23 -5.57 2.78
C GLU A 18 0.51 -4.27 2.41
N LYS A 19 1.23 -3.30 1.82
CA LYS A 19 0.62 -2.06 1.30
C LYS A 19 -0.40 -2.39 0.21
N VAL A 20 -0.06 -3.29 -0.72
CA VAL A 20 -0.96 -3.75 -1.77
C VAL A 20 -2.17 -4.50 -1.20
N GLU A 21 -1.99 -5.33 -0.18
CA GLU A 21 -3.10 -6.02 0.49
C GLU A 21 -4.05 -5.03 1.17
N LYS A 22 -3.51 -4.02 1.86
CA LYS A 22 -4.31 -2.95 2.46
C LYS A 22 -5.09 -2.15 1.42
N LEU A 23 -4.49 -1.82 0.28
CA LEU A 23 -5.20 -1.15 -0.82
C LEU A 23 -6.38 -1.99 -1.32
N LYS A 24 -6.21 -3.31 -1.46
CA LYS A 24 -7.31 -4.22 -1.86
C LYS A 24 -8.44 -4.24 -0.84
N ASP A 25 -8.12 -4.27 0.45
CA ASP A 25 -9.11 -4.21 1.53
C ASP A 25 -9.88 -2.87 1.52
N MET A 26 -9.17 -1.75 1.32
CA MET A 26 -9.77 -0.41 1.18
C MET A 26 -10.70 -0.33 -0.04
N ILE A 27 -10.30 -0.86 -1.19
CA ILE A 27 -11.14 -0.93 -2.39
C ILE A 27 -12.39 -1.77 -2.12
N SER A 28 -12.24 -2.93 -1.46
CA SER A 28 -13.38 -3.77 -1.09
C SER A 28 -14.37 -3.04 -0.17
N LYS A 29 -13.89 -2.18 0.73
CA LYS A 29 -14.74 -1.33 1.58
C LYS A 29 -15.44 -0.23 0.79
N LEU A 30 -14.74 0.41 -0.14
CA LEU A 30 -15.28 1.44 -1.04
C LEU A 30 -16.38 0.91 -1.96
N GLN A 31 -16.33 -0.38 -2.32
CA GLN A 31 -17.35 -1.04 -3.14
C GLN A 31 -18.62 -1.41 -2.38
N SER A 32 -18.68 -1.20 -1.06
CA SER A 32 -19.85 -1.50 -0.25
C SER A 32 -20.94 -0.43 -0.44
N ASP A 33 -22.16 -0.84 -0.84
CA ASP A 33 -23.33 0.04 -1.01
C ASP A 33 -23.77 0.78 0.26
N LYS A 34 -23.25 0.41 1.44
CA LYS A 34 -23.63 0.99 2.75
C LYS A 34 -22.60 1.98 3.29
N LEU A 35 -21.58 2.35 2.51
CA LEU A 35 -20.52 3.23 2.97
C LEU A 35 -20.97 4.71 2.92
N PRO A 36 -21.01 5.43 4.06
CA PRO A 36 -21.36 6.84 4.04
C PRO A 36 -20.28 7.67 3.34
N LEU A 37 -20.69 8.73 2.63
CA LEU A 37 -19.80 9.57 1.82
C LEU A 37 -18.55 10.05 2.58
N ARG A 38 -18.72 10.44 3.85
CA ARG A 38 -17.61 10.93 4.67
C ARG A 38 -16.54 9.85 4.92
N GLU A 39 -16.95 8.60 5.10
CA GLU A 39 -16.02 7.48 5.27
C GLU A 39 -15.40 7.07 3.94
N ALA A 40 -16.16 7.11 2.84
CA ALA A 40 -15.62 6.88 1.50
C ALA A 40 -14.48 7.85 1.17
N VAL A 41 -14.66 9.15 1.48
CA VAL A 41 -13.61 10.16 1.29
C VAL A 41 -12.39 9.90 2.19
N GLY A 42 -12.60 9.41 3.42
CA GLY A 42 -11.52 9.01 4.32
C GLY A 42 -10.70 7.86 3.75
N ILE A 43 -11.37 6.74 3.43
CA ILE A 43 -10.73 5.54 2.87
C ILE A 43 -10.01 5.86 1.56
N TYR A 44 -10.59 6.72 0.72
CA TYR A 44 -9.93 7.15 -0.52
C TYR A 44 -8.62 7.89 -0.25
N LYS A 45 -8.61 8.83 0.71
CA LYS A 45 -7.38 9.56 1.07
C LYS A 45 -6.31 8.63 1.63
N ASP A 46 -6.68 7.79 2.58
CA ASP A 46 -5.75 6.82 3.19
C ASP A 46 -5.19 5.85 2.13
N GLY A 47 -6.02 5.43 1.18
CA GLY A 47 -5.58 4.61 0.05
C GLY A 47 -4.66 5.38 -0.91
N MET A 48 -4.89 6.67 -1.10
CA MET A 48 -4.04 7.51 -1.94
C MET A 48 -2.63 7.64 -1.36
N ASP A 49 -2.50 7.81 -0.04
CA ASP A 49 -1.22 7.86 0.66
C ASP A 49 -0.43 6.54 0.46
N ILE A 50 -1.06 5.40 0.73
CA ILE A 50 -0.41 4.08 0.54
C ILE A 50 -0.04 3.86 -0.93
N TYR A 51 -0.90 4.29 -1.87
CA TYR A 51 -0.62 4.20 -3.30
C TYR A 51 0.59 5.02 -3.70
N MET A 52 0.75 6.24 -3.18
CA MET A 52 1.93 7.07 -3.45
C MET A 52 3.21 6.40 -2.96
N GLU A 53 3.19 5.81 -1.76
CA GLU A 53 4.34 5.07 -1.23
C GLU A 53 4.70 3.88 -2.14
N CYS A 54 3.69 3.11 -2.59
CA CYS A 54 3.92 1.98 -3.51
C CYS A 54 4.53 2.45 -4.85
N ARG A 55 4.08 3.61 -5.34
CA ARG A 55 4.56 4.17 -6.60
C ARG A 55 6.01 4.63 -6.49
N GLU A 56 6.37 5.28 -5.39
CA GLU A 56 7.74 5.72 -5.13
C GLU A 56 8.69 4.52 -5.02
N GLU A 57 8.28 3.48 -4.30
CA GLU A 57 9.05 2.25 -4.14
C GLU A 57 9.29 1.54 -5.48
N LEU A 58 8.27 1.48 -6.35
CA LEU A 58 8.40 0.93 -7.70
C LEU A 58 9.31 1.76 -8.62
N GLU A 59 9.22 3.10 -8.54
CA GLU A 59 10.08 3.97 -9.36
C GLU A 59 11.54 3.79 -8.95
N SER A 60 11.84 3.77 -7.66
CA SER A 60 13.19 3.51 -7.15
C SER A 60 13.73 2.16 -7.63
N ALA A 61 12.92 1.10 -7.55
CA ALA A 61 13.31 -0.23 -8.01
C ALA A 61 13.59 -0.25 -9.53
N LYS A 62 12.82 0.51 -10.31
CA LYS A 62 13.02 0.64 -11.75
C LYS A 62 14.31 1.39 -12.09
N GLU A 63 14.60 2.47 -11.38
CA GLU A 63 15.87 3.21 -11.52
C GLU A 63 17.08 2.34 -11.19
N ASP A 64 16.99 1.51 -10.14
CA ASP A 64 18.05 0.57 -9.77
C ASP A 64 18.31 -0.48 -10.86
N ILE A 65 17.23 -0.99 -11.48
CA ILE A 65 17.34 -1.92 -12.62
C ILE A 65 17.99 -1.22 -13.82
N GLU A 66 17.54 -0.01 -14.18
CA GLU A 66 18.09 0.73 -15.32
C GLU A 66 19.59 1.01 -15.12
N ARG A 67 20.01 1.40 -13.91
CA ARG A 67 21.42 1.61 -13.58
C ARG A 67 22.23 0.31 -13.65
N ALA A 68 21.66 -0.80 -13.19
CA ALA A 68 22.31 -2.11 -13.30
C ALA A 68 22.49 -2.50 -14.77
N GLU A 69 21.45 -2.35 -15.60
CA GLU A 69 21.50 -2.66 -17.05
C GLU A 69 22.51 -1.81 -17.82
N ASP A 70 22.64 -0.52 -17.47
CA ASP A 70 23.65 0.37 -18.06
C ASP A 70 25.07 -0.08 -17.73
N SER A 71 25.29 -0.55 -16.49
CA SER A 71 26.57 -1.08 -16.02
C SER A 71 26.99 -2.40 -16.70
N PHE A 72 26.06 -3.12 -17.35
CA PHE A 72 26.34 -4.35 -18.11
C PHE A 72 26.58 -4.10 -19.60
N LYS A 73 26.40 -2.87 -20.09
CA LYS A 73 26.60 -2.50 -21.50
C LYS A 73 28.01 -2.02 -21.84
N GLU A 74 28.88 -1.82 -20.85
CA GLU A 74 30.32 -1.55 -21.02
C GLU A 74 31.16 -2.84 -20.96
#